data_AF-A0A7C6XLH2-F1
#
_entry.id   AF-A0A7C6XLH2-F1
#
_cell.length_a   1.000
_cell.length_b   1.000
_cell.length_c   1.000
_cell.angle_alpha   90.00
_cell.angle_beta   90.00
_cell.angle_gamma   90.00
#
_symmetry.space_group_name_H-M   'P 1'
#
loop_
_entity.id
_entity.type
_entity.pdbx_description
1 polymer ?
#
loop_
_entity_poly.entity_id
_entity_poly.type
_entity_poly.pdbx_seq_one_letter_code
_entity_poly.pdbx_strand_id
1 'polypeptide(L)' 'RKITDKGYTIVPLSLYFKDGRAKVEIALAKGKREWDKRQALREAQDKREAERAMKSKQFL' A
#
# COMPACT_ATOMS: atom_id res chain seq x y z
N ARG A 1 6.85 -5.85 24.27
CA ARG A 1 5.95 -6.89 23.70
C ARG A 1 4.97 -6.18 22.73
N LYS A 2 5.38 -5.89 21.48
CA LYS A 2 4.65 -5.00 20.52
C LYS A 2 3.68 -5.73 19.57
N ILE A 3 3.68 -7.07 19.58
CA ILE A 3 2.98 -7.91 18.60
C ILE A 3 1.48 -8.03 18.93
N THR A 4 1.11 -7.74 20.18
CA THR A 4 -0.27 -7.78 20.70
C THR A 4 -1.01 -6.45 20.59
N ASP A 5 -0.35 -5.39 20.12
CA ASP A 5 -1.00 -4.09 19.94
C ASP A 5 -1.96 -4.13 18.75
N LYS A 6 -3.22 -3.75 18.98
CA LYS A 6 -4.28 -3.73 17.96
C LYS A 6 -3.84 -2.87 16.75
N GLY A 7 -3.73 -3.48 15.57
CA GLY A 7 -3.47 -2.78 14.31
C GLY A 7 -2.17 -3.15 13.60
N TYR A 8 -1.36 -4.05 14.16
CA TYR A 8 -0.22 -4.65 13.46
C TYR A 8 -0.61 -6.00 12.84
N THR A 9 -0.23 -6.20 11.58
CA THR A 9 -0.45 -7.42 10.81
C THR A 9 0.89 -7.94 10.34
N ILE A 10 1.10 -9.24 10.50
CA ILE A 10 2.29 -9.93 10.03
C ILE A 10 2.08 -10.25 8.55
N VAL A 11 2.98 -9.79 7.69
CA VAL A 11 2.90 -10.02 6.24
C VAL A 11 4.20 -10.69 5.76
N PRO A 12 4.13 -11.85 5.10
CA PRO A 12 5.29 -12.44 4.46
C PRO A 12 5.66 -11.61 3.21
N LEU A 13 6.92 -11.20 3.10
CA LEU A 13 7.42 -10.46 1.94
C LEU A 13 7.95 -11.40 0.85
N SER A 14 8.67 -12.46 1.24
CA SER A 14 9.27 -13.39 0.29
C SER A 14 9.58 -14.72 0.95
N LEU A 15 9.41 -15.81 0.19
CA LEU A 15 9.80 -17.16 0.55
C LEU A 15 10.94 -17.58 -0.37
N TYR A 16 12.10 -17.94 0.19
CA TYR A 16 13.24 -18.38 -0.59
C TYR A 16 13.86 -19.64 -0.01
N PHE A 17 14.33 -20.53 -0.88
CA PHE A 17 15.02 -21.75 -0.49
C PHE A 17 16.52 -21.48 -0.43
N LYS A 18 17.13 -21.76 0.72
CA LYS A 18 18.58 -21.70 0.91
C LYS A 18 19.04 -22.93 1.67
N ASP A 19 20.03 -23.65 1.12
CA ASP A 19 20.64 -24.83 1.73
C ASP A 19 19.62 -25.91 2.14
N GLY A 20 18.66 -26.20 1.24
CA GLY A 20 17.60 -27.20 1.47
C GLY A 20 16.52 -26.78 2.47
N ARG A 21 16.51 -25.53 2.94
CA ARG A 21 15.52 -25.00 3.88
C ARG A 21 14.77 -23.82 3.28
N ALA A 22 13.45 -23.82 3.45
CA ALA A 22 12.61 -22.67 3.12
C ALA A 22 12.76 -21.60 4.20
N LYS A 23 13.17 -20.39 3.81
CA LYS A 23 13.23 -19.21 4.66
C LYS A 23 12.12 -18.25 4.25
N VAL A 24 11.40 -17.75 5.23
CA VAL A 24 10.35 -16.74 5.05
C VAL A 24 10.88 -15.42 5.59
N GLU A 25 10.89 -14.39 4.77
CA GLU A 25 11.07 -13.02 5.23
C GLU A 25 9.71 -12.44 5.62
N ILE A 26 9.62 -11.95 6.86
CA ILE A 26 8.37 -11.52 7.48
C ILE A 26 8.53 -10.06 7.90
N ALA A 27 7.56 -9.22 7.52
CA ALA A 27 7.49 -7.83 7.94
C ALA A 27 6.30 -7.57 8.86
N LEU A 28 6.47 -6.57 9.74
CA LEU A 28 5.40 -6.04 10.58
C LEU A 28 4.74 -4.87 9.85
N ALA A 29 3.58 -5.10 9.25
CA ALA A 29 2.80 -4.05 8.62
C ALA A 29 1.81 -3.44 9.61
N LYS A 30 1.56 -2.14 9.52
CA LYS A 30 0.44 -1.49 10.21
C LYS A 30 -0.65 -1.21 9.18
N GLY A 31 -1.84 -1.76 9.38
CA GLY A 31 -2.97 -1.49 8.48
C GLY A 31 -3.28 0.01 8.45
N LYS A 32 -3.36 0.62 7.25
CA LYS A 32 -3.85 1.99 7.11
C LYS A 32 -5.27 2.09 7.66
N ARG A 33 -5.51 3.07 8.53
CA ARG A 33 -6.86 3.32 9.09
C ARG A 33 -7.79 3.76 7.96
N GLU A 34 -9.09 3.48 8.06
CA GLU A 34 -10.07 3.79 7.01
C GLU A 34 -10.14 5.29 6.64
N TRP A 35 -9.81 6.18 7.58
CA TRP A 35 -9.74 7.62 7.32
C TRP A 35 -8.66 7.96 6.27
N ASP A 36 -7.48 7.34 6.35
CA ASP A 36 -6.38 7.52 5.39
C ASP A 36 -6.77 7.02 3.98
N LYS A 37 -7.63 5.99 3.90
CA LYS A 37 -8.09 5.45 2.62
C LYS A 37 -8.98 6.45 1.88
N ARG A 38 -9.85 7.19 2.58
CA ARG A 38 -10.71 8.21 1.97
C ARG A 38 -9.90 9.38 1.43
N GLN A 39 -8.89 9.84 2.16
CA GLN A 39 -8.01 10.90 1.69
C GLN A 39 -7.21 10.47 0.45
N ALA A 40 -6.60 9.29 0.49
CA ALA A 40 -5.84 8.76 -0.66
C ALA A 40 -6.72 8.53 -1.90
N LEU A 41 -7.97 8.10 -1.72
CA LEU A 41 -8.93 7.95 -2.83
C LEU A 41 -9.28 9.30 -3.45
N ARG A 42 -9.50 10.34 -2.63
CA ARG A 42 -9.75 11.70 -3.12
C ARG A 42 -8.57 12.24 -3.91
N GLU A 43 -7.36 12.18 -3.33
CA GLU A 43 -6.14 12.65 -4.01
C GLU A 43 -5.88 11.93 -5.34
N ALA A 44 -6.12 10.61 -5.40
CA ALA A 44 -5.98 9.85 -6.64
C ALA A 44 -7.03 10.22 -7.70
N GLN A 45 -8.24 10.56 -7.26
CA GLN A 45 -9.35 10.95 -8.13
C GLN A 45 -9.12 12.38 -8.68
N ASP A 46 -8.74 13.32 -7.82
CA ASP A 46 -8.41 14.69 -8.17
C ASP A 46 -7.24 14.74 -9.16
N LYS A 47 -6.20 13.92 -8.94
CA LYS A 47 -5.06 13.80 -9.87
C LYS A 47 -5.49 13.29 -11.23
N ARG A 48 -6.34 12.27 -11.28
CA ARG A 48 -6.86 11.70 -12.54
C ARG A 48 -7.75 12.69 -13.29
N GLU A 49 -8.52 13.50 -12.58
CA GLU A 49 -9.35 14.55 -13.18
C GLU A 49 -8.49 15.70 -13.74
N ALA A 50 -7.48 16.13 -12.99
CA ALA A 50 -6.50 17.12 -13.45
C ALA A 50 -5.74 16.65 -14.71
N GLU A 51 -5.30 15.39 -14.75
CA GLU A 51 -4.65 14.78 -15.92
C GLU A 51 -5.58 14.76 -17.14
N ARG A 52 -6.86 14.45 -16.97
CA ARG A 52 -7.85 14.50 -18.06
C ARG A 52 -8.09 15.92 -18.57
N ALA A 53 -8.21 16.89 -17.66
CA ALA A 53 -8.45 18.29 -18.01
C ALA A 53 -7.25 18.92 -18.72
N MET A 54 -6.01 18.55 -18.35
CA MET A 54 -4.81 18.97 -19.07
C MET A 54 -4.76 18.34 -20.46
N LYS A 55 -5.08 17.04 -20.59
CA LYS A 55 -5.14 16.40 -21.91
C LYS A 55 -6.19 17.04 -22.82
N SER A 56 -7.41 17.31 -22.33
CA SER A 56 -8.46 17.91 -23.17
C SER A 56 -8.13 19.33 -23.61
N LYS A 57 -7.43 20.12 -22.78
CA LYS A 57 -6.94 21.46 -23.16
C LYS A 57 -5.81 21.44 -24.18
N GLN A 58 -5.05 20.36 -24.31
CA GLN A 58 -3.95 20.26 -25.26
C GLN A 58 -4.38 19.84 -26.68
N PHE A 59 -5.64 19.40 -26.85
CA PHE A 59 -6.22 19.02 -28.15
C PHE A 59 -7.18 20.08 -28.73
N LEU A 60 -7.29 21.26 -28.11
CA LEU A 60 -7.96 22.46 -28.65
C LEU A 60 -6.89 23.48 -29.07
#